data_AF-A0A973RIK3-F1
#
_entry.id   AF-A0A973RIK3-F1
#
_cell.length_a   1.000
_cell.length_b   1.000
_cell.length_c   1.000
_cell.angle_alpha   90.00
_cell.angle_beta   90.00
_cell.angle_gamma   90.00
#
_symmetry.space_group_name_H-M   'P 1'
#
loop_
_entity.id
_entity.type
_entity.pdbx_description
1 polymer ?
#
loop_
_entity_poly.entity_id
_entity_poly.type
_entity_poly.pdbx_seq_one_letter_code
_entity_poly.pdbx_strand_id
1 'polypeptide(L)'
;MRIAVDCDPGNGVPGANTDDGLALGLAVASAALRLELVTTVAGNVPAEVSAAAARGLLREWGVEVPVIAGARTPLMRDPAPWRRILDRVDMAEEHRRLWDGIPRPEPDAAPDDGGPAAARAIARLVAKHPGEITV
;
A
#
# COMPACT_ATOMS: atom_id res chain seq x y z
N MET A 1 -12.46 -13.74 11.06
CA MET A 1 -12.87 -13.28 9.73
C MET A 1 -11.65 -13.19 8.84
N ARG A 2 -11.72 -13.65 7.59
CA ARG A 2 -10.60 -13.60 6.64
C ARG A 2 -10.74 -12.36 5.78
N ILE A 3 -9.66 -11.60 5.62
CA ILE A 3 -9.69 -10.31 4.92
C ILE A 3 -8.60 -10.21 3.86
N ALA A 4 -8.90 -9.50 2.78
CA ALA A 4 -7.91 -8.88 1.92
C ALA A 4 -8.02 -7.36 2.11
N VAL A 5 -6.91 -6.63 2.03
CA VAL A 5 -6.92 -5.17 2.21
C VAL A 5 -6.32 -4.52 0.97
N ASP A 6 -7.10 -3.67 0.30
CA ASP A 6 -6.64 -2.78 -0.77
C ASP A 6 -6.41 -1.37 -0.20
N CYS A 7 -5.17 -0.87 -0.28
CA CYS A 7 -4.76 0.34 0.46
C CYS A 7 -3.59 1.08 -0.20
N ASP A 8 -3.26 2.27 0.29
CA ASP A 8 -2.18 3.12 -0.24
C ASP A 8 -1.25 3.69 0.84
N PRO A 9 -0.61 2.83 1.67
CA PRO A 9 0.21 3.27 2.78
C PRO A 9 1.39 4.15 2.35
N GLY A 10 1.48 5.32 2.97
CA GLY A 10 2.58 6.28 2.79
C GLY A 10 3.66 6.20 3.88
N ASN A 11 3.67 5.16 4.71
CA ASN A 11 4.62 5.02 5.81
C ASN A 11 6.08 5.05 5.28
N GLY A 12 6.92 5.89 5.88
CA GLY A 12 8.30 6.12 5.42
C GLY A 12 8.44 7.13 4.27
N VAL A 13 7.34 7.73 3.80
CA VAL A 13 7.36 8.79 2.78
C VAL A 13 7.05 10.15 3.42
N PRO A 14 7.99 11.13 3.37
CA PRO A 14 7.75 12.43 3.96
C PRO A 14 6.52 13.12 3.38
N GLY A 15 5.59 13.51 4.26
CA GLY A 15 4.37 14.26 3.89
C GLY A 15 3.20 13.40 3.46
N ALA A 16 3.39 12.08 3.33
CA ALA A 16 2.32 11.14 3.05
C ALA A 16 1.54 10.78 4.33
N ASN A 17 0.28 10.35 4.17
CA ASN A 17 -0.52 9.84 5.28
C ASN A 17 -0.06 8.44 5.71
N THR A 18 -0.35 8.07 6.96
CA THR A 18 0.20 6.85 7.61
C THR A 18 -0.89 5.93 8.18
N ASP A 19 -2.14 6.32 8.02
CA ASP A 19 -3.33 5.68 8.54
C ASP A 19 -3.54 4.26 7.99
N ASP A 20 -3.24 4.00 6.72
CA ASP A 20 -3.27 2.63 6.16
C ASP A 20 -2.28 1.70 6.87
N GLY A 21 -1.07 2.18 7.18
CA GLY A 21 -0.09 1.41 7.94
C GLY A 21 -0.59 1.07 9.34
N LEU A 22 -1.30 2.01 9.99
CA LEU A 22 -1.94 1.75 11.29
C LEU A 22 -3.09 0.74 11.17
N ALA A 23 -3.90 0.83 10.11
CA ALA A 23 -4.99 -0.11 9.84
C ALA A 23 -4.46 -1.53 9.58
N LEU A 24 -3.37 -1.66 8.81
CA LEU A 24 -2.68 -2.94 8.60
C LEU A 24 -2.12 -3.50 9.91
N GLY A 25 -1.50 -2.65 10.74
CA GLY A 25 -1.01 -3.07 12.07
C GLY A 25 -2.13 -3.58 12.96
N LEU A 26 -3.28 -2.91 12.97
CA LEU A 26 -4.47 -3.35 13.71
C LEU A 26 -5.02 -4.67 13.17
N ALA A 27 -5.07 -4.84 11.84
CA ALA A 27 -5.50 -6.08 11.20
C ALA A 27 -4.60 -7.26 11.59
N VAL A 28 -3.29 -7.05 11.64
CA VAL A 28 -2.30 -8.04 12.06
C VAL A 28 -2.42 -8.38 13.55
N ALA A 29 -2.61 -7.38 14.41
CA ALA A 29 -2.67 -7.57 15.86
C ALA A 29 -4.00 -8.20 16.34
N SER A 30 -5.05 -8.14 15.52
CA SER A 30 -6.38 -8.63 15.90
C SER A 30 -6.52 -10.13 15.71
N ALA A 31 -6.71 -10.87 16.81
CA ALA A 31 -7.00 -12.32 16.76
C ALA A 31 -8.35 -12.65 16.07
N ALA A 32 -9.24 -11.67 15.90
CA ALA A 32 -10.50 -11.84 15.19
C ALA A 32 -10.33 -11.78 13.65
N LEU A 33 -9.19 -11.30 13.17
CA LEU A 33 -8.90 -11.10 11.74
C LEU A 33 -7.78 -12.03 11.29
N ARG A 34 -7.88 -12.46 10.03
CA ARG A 34 -6.80 -13.17 9.33
C ARG A 34 -6.56 -12.44 8.01
N LEU A 35 -5.45 -11.71 7.95
CA LEU A 35 -5.02 -11.02 6.75
C LEU A 35 -4.46 -12.04 5.74
N GLU A 36 -5.10 -12.18 4.59
CA GLU A 36 -4.76 -13.18 3.56
C GLU A 36 -4.01 -12.56 2.36
N LEU A 37 -4.24 -11.27 2.10
CA LEU A 37 -3.69 -10.54 0.97
C LEU A 37 -3.67 -9.05 1.27
N VAL A 38 -2.60 -8.37 0.87
CA VAL A 38 -2.58 -6.91 0.74
C VAL A 38 -2.40 -6.57 -0.73
N THR A 39 -3.24 -5.69 -1.24
CA THR A 39 -3.03 -5.05 -2.54
C THR A 39 -2.85 -3.56 -2.34
N THR A 40 -2.15 -2.93 -3.28
CA THR A 40 -1.97 -1.48 -3.25
C THR A 40 -2.43 -0.79 -4.51
N VAL A 41 -2.88 0.44 -4.35
CA VAL A 41 -3.34 1.31 -5.44
C VAL A 41 -2.65 2.66 -5.37
N ALA A 42 -2.50 3.33 -6.51
CA ALA A 42 -1.97 4.69 -6.53
C ALA A 42 -2.99 5.67 -5.94
N GLY A 43 -2.59 6.36 -4.89
CA GLY A 43 -3.42 7.29 -4.14
C GLY A 43 -2.56 8.32 -3.44
N ASN A 44 -2.38 8.20 -2.13
CA ASN A 44 -1.46 8.93 -1.26
C ASN A 44 -0.03 8.96 -1.85
N VAL A 45 0.52 7.79 -2.18
CA VAL A 45 1.80 7.61 -2.88
C VAL A 45 1.62 6.69 -4.11
N PRO A 46 2.61 6.58 -5.01
CA PRO A 46 2.56 5.63 -6.13
C PRO A 46 2.38 4.18 -5.64
N ALA A 47 1.63 3.36 -6.39
CA ALA A 47 1.23 2.01 -5.95
C ALA A 47 2.41 1.12 -5.54
N GLU A 48 3.55 1.22 -6.22
CA GLU A 48 4.75 0.43 -5.93
C GLU A 48 5.46 0.90 -4.66
N VAL A 49 5.44 2.21 -4.39
CA VAL A 49 5.94 2.81 -3.15
C VAL A 49 5.06 2.35 -1.99
N SER A 50 3.73 2.37 -2.16
CA SER A 50 2.79 1.81 -1.20
C SER A 50 3.07 0.33 -0.94
N ALA A 51 3.34 -0.44 -2.00
CA ALA A 51 3.63 -1.87 -1.87
C ALA A 51 4.94 -2.12 -1.11
N ALA A 52 5.98 -1.32 -1.35
CA ALA A 52 7.23 -1.37 -0.62
C ALA A 52 7.05 -0.99 0.85
N ALA A 53 6.26 0.05 1.15
CA ALA A 53 5.92 0.45 2.51
C ALA A 53 5.19 -0.67 3.26
N ALA A 54 4.14 -1.24 2.66
CA ALA A 54 3.41 -2.37 3.23
C ALA A 54 4.31 -3.60 3.46
N ARG A 55 5.15 -3.97 2.49
CA ARG A 55 6.13 -5.06 2.65
C ARG A 55 7.13 -4.79 3.76
N GLY A 56 7.59 -3.55 3.91
CA GLY A 56 8.49 -3.13 4.99
C GLY A 56 7.86 -3.35 6.36
N LEU A 57 6.65 -2.82 6.56
CA LEU A 57 5.88 -2.98 7.80
C LEU A 57 5.61 -4.45 8.14
N LEU A 58 5.09 -5.23 7.20
CA LEU A 58 4.79 -6.65 7.41
C LEU A 58 6.06 -7.45 7.78
N ARG A 59 7.19 -7.13 7.14
CA ARG A 59 8.49 -7.75 7.46
C ARG A 59 8.96 -7.40 8.87
N GLU A 60 8.82 -6.13 9.27
CA GLU A 60 9.16 -5.67 10.61
C GLU A 60 8.32 -6.38 11.68
N TRP A 61 7.05 -6.66 11.37
CA TRP A 61 6.14 -7.40 12.25
C TRP A 61 6.27 -8.92 12.17
N GLY A 62 7.16 -9.44 11.31
CA GLY A 62 7.35 -10.89 11.13
C GLY A 62 6.15 -11.60 10.50
N VAL A 63 5.37 -10.89 9.69
CA VAL A 63 4.16 -11.41 9.04
C VAL A 63 4.41 -11.69 7.56
N GLU A 64 4.18 -12.92 7.14
CA GLU A 64 4.25 -13.33 5.74
C GLU A 64 2.86 -13.30 5.10
N VAL A 65 2.53 -12.16 4.48
CA VAL A 65 1.31 -12.00 3.67
C VAL A 65 1.71 -11.49 2.27
N PRO A 66 1.14 -12.03 1.18
CA PRO A 66 1.39 -11.51 -0.16
C PRO A 66 1.00 -10.03 -0.28
N VAL A 67 1.90 -9.21 -0.82
CA VAL A 67 1.64 -7.80 -1.16
C VAL A 67 1.79 -7.61 -2.66
N ILE A 68 0.73 -7.16 -3.32
CA ILE A 68 0.69 -7.03 -4.79
C ILE A 68 0.35 -5.60 -5.17
N ALA A 69 1.25 -4.95 -5.91
CA ALA A 69 0.99 -3.62 -6.47
C ALA A 69 -0.09 -3.71 -7.55
N GLY A 70 -1.02 -2.75 -7.53
CA GLY A 70 -2.16 -2.68 -8.42
C GLY A 70 -2.12 -1.48 -9.35
N ALA A 71 -3.27 -0.83 -9.53
CA ALA A 71 -3.43 0.22 -10.52
C ALA A 71 -2.59 1.46 -10.20
N ARG A 72 -1.83 1.93 -11.20
CA ARG A 72 -0.98 3.13 -11.13
C ARG A 72 -1.73 4.43 -11.40
N THR A 73 -2.86 4.34 -12.08
CA THR A 73 -3.66 5.47 -12.50
C THR A 73 -5.15 5.19 -12.29
N PRO A 74 -5.97 6.23 -12.08
CA PRO A 74 -7.42 6.10 -12.13
C PRO A 74 -7.88 5.55 -13.49
N LEU A 75 -9.05 4.91 -13.54
CA LEU A 75 -9.59 4.33 -14.77
C LEU A 75 -9.88 5.38 -15.87
N MET A 76 -10.26 6.59 -15.49
CA MET A 76 -10.79 7.59 -16.44
C MET A 76 -10.21 9.00 -16.27
N ARG A 77 -9.81 9.39 -15.06
CA ARG A 77 -9.37 10.76 -14.77
C ARG A 77 -7.87 10.88 -14.84
N ASP A 78 -7.39 11.99 -15.38
CA ASP A 78 -5.98 12.38 -15.31
C ASP A 78 -5.56 12.56 -13.82
N PRO A 79 -4.58 11.78 -13.33
CA PRO A 79 -4.10 11.93 -11.96
C PRO A 79 -3.21 13.17 -11.75
N ALA A 80 -2.70 13.81 -12.82
CA ALA A 80 -1.68 14.85 -12.71
C ALA A 80 -2.04 16.05 -11.82
N PRO A 81 -3.29 16.56 -11.78
CA PRO A 81 -3.66 17.63 -10.85
C PRO A 81 -3.52 17.22 -9.38
N TRP A 82 -3.94 15.99 -9.03
CA TRP A 82 -3.83 15.45 -7.68
C TRP A 82 -2.40 15.10 -7.33
N ARG A 83 -1.67 14.49 -8.26
CA ARG A 83 -0.26 14.17 -8.07
C ARG A 83 0.59 15.41 -7.85
N ARG A 84 0.30 16.51 -8.53
CA ARG A 84 0.94 17.81 -8.25
C ARG A 84 0.70 18.34 -6.85
N ILE A 85 -0.33 17.90 -6.13
CA ILE A 85 -0.57 18.30 -4.73
C ILE A 85 0.16 17.32 -3.80
N LEU A 86 -0.01 16.03 -4.03
CA LEU A 86 0.49 14.97 -3.15
C LEU A 86 2.01 14.73 -3.30
N ASP A 87 2.58 14.96 -4.48
CA ASP A 87 4.04 14.89 -4.74
C ASP A 87 4.77 16.20 -4.37
N ARG A 88 4.04 17.25 -4.00
CA ARG A 88 4.67 18.46 -3.46
C ARG A 88 5.15 18.18 -2.06
N VAL A 89 6.35 17.62 -1.98
CA VAL A 89 7.13 17.56 -0.75
C VAL A 89 7.89 18.88 -0.60
N ASP A 90 7.18 20.02 -0.65
CA ASP A 90 7.78 21.33 -0.34
C ASP A 90 7.86 21.46 1.19
N MET A 91 8.74 20.64 1.73
CA MET A 91 9.00 20.54 3.15
C MET A 91 9.93 21.68 3.54
N ALA A 92 9.47 22.48 4.52
CA ALA A 92 10.34 23.39 5.25
C ALA A 92 11.62 22.64 5.68
N GLU A 93 12.75 23.35 5.74
CA GLU A 93 14.04 22.73 6.06
C GLU A 93 13.98 21.94 7.37
N GLU A 94 13.22 22.44 8.35
CA GLU A 94 12.92 21.78 9.62
C GLU A 94 12.27 20.41 9.42
N HIS A 95 11.25 20.29 8.56
CA HIS A 95 10.62 19.02 8.25
C HIS A 95 11.59 18.05 7.57
N ARG A 96 12.45 18.53 6.66
CA ARG A 96 13.46 17.66 6.03
C ARG A 96 14.42 17.06 7.06
N ARG A 97 14.81 17.82 8.09
CA ARG A 97 15.67 17.33 9.18
C ARG A 97 14.98 16.25 10.02
N LEU A 98 13.67 16.34 10.26
CA LEU A 98 12.92 15.33 11.01
C LEU A 98 12.86 13.97 10.30
N TRP A 99 13.00 13.96 8.98
CA TRP A 99 13.00 12.75 8.16
C TRP A 99 14.41 12.29 7.77
N ASP A 100 15.46 12.94 8.29
CA ASP A 100 16.84 12.56 8.00
C ASP A 100 17.15 11.19 8.62
N GLY A 101 17.83 10.33 7.85
CA GLY A 101 18.14 8.96 8.25
C GLY A 101 16.96 7.98 8.32
N ILE A 102 15.72 8.42 8.07
CA ILE A 102 14.56 7.52 8.01
C ILE A 102 14.58 6.76 6.67
N PRO A 103 14.65 5.41 6.68
CA PRO A 103 14.64 4.63 5.45
C PRO A 103 13.36 4.87 4.65
N ARG A 104 13.51 5.09 3.35
CA ARG A 104 12.38 5.24 2.44
C ARG A 104 11.99 3.88 1.87
N PRO A 105 10.69 3.63 1.65
CA PRO A 105 10.25 2.45 0.93
C PRO A 105 10.74 2.53 -0.51
N GLU A 106 11.70 1.67 -0.86
CA GLU A 106 12.23 1.55 -2.21
C GLU A 106 11.39 0.51 -3.00
N PRO A 107 10.72 0.91 -4.09
CA PRO A 107 9.98 0.00 -4.94
C PRO A 107 10.86 -1.09 -5.54
N ASP A 108 10.37 -2.33 -5.52
CA ASP A 108 11.00 -3.42 -6.26
C ASP A 108 10.86 -3.19 -7.78
N ALA A 109 11.84 -3.61 -8.57
CA ALA A 109 11.81 -3.54 -10.05
C ALA A 109 10.82 -4.55 -10.68
N ALA A 110 9.72 -4.87 -10.00
CA ALA A 110 8.79 -5.92 -10.40
C ALA A 110 8.24 -5.68 -11.82
N PRO A 111 7.95 -6.76 -12.58
CA PRO A 111 7.43 -6.63 -13.94
C PRO A 111 6.15 -5.80 -13.97
N ASP A 112 6.13 -4.81 -14.85
CA ASP A 112 4.94 -4.00 -15.11
C ASP A 112 3.90 -4.83 -15.86
N ASP A 113 2.81 -5.18 -15.19
CA ASP A 113 1.67 -5.85 -15.83
C ASP A 113 0.59 -4.85 -16.29
N GLY A 114 0.84 -3.54 -16.15
CA GLY A 114 -0.10 -2.47 -16.43
C GLY A 114 -1.08 -2.18 -15.29
N GLY A 115 -0.90 -2.77 -14.10
CA GLY A 115 -1.73 -2.56 -12.91
C GLY A 115 -2.89 -3.54 -12.61
N PRO A 116 -3.26 -4.55 -13.43
CA PRO A 116 -4.34 -5.48 -13.09
C PRO A 116 -3.92 -6.60 -12.12
N ALA A 117 -2.64 -6.71 -11.72
CA ALA A 117 -2.15 -7.80 -10.86
C ALA A 117 -2.96 -7.90 -9.55
N ALA A 118 -3.15 -6.77 -8.86
CA ALA A 118 -3.95 -6.69 -7.64
C ALA A 118 -5.39 -7.17 -7.86
N ALA A 119 -6.08 -6.63 -8.87
CA ALA A 119 -7.45 -7.01 -9.18
C ALA A 119 -7.58 -8.51 -9.51
N ARG A 120 -6.63 -9.07 -10.25
CA ARG A 120 -6.57 -10.51 -10.55
C ARG A 120 -6.31 -11.34 -9.30
N ALA A 121 -5.45 -10.86 -8.39
CA ALA A 121 -5.16 -11.55 -7.15
C ALA A 121 -6.37 -11.59 -6.21
N ILE A 122 -7.06 -10.46 -6.04
CA ILE A 122 -8.32 -10.38 -5.30
C ILE A 122 -9.34 -11.35 -5.91
N ALA A 123 -9.56 -11.27 -7.23
CA ALA A 123 -10.52 -12.14 -7.92
C ALA A 123 -10.21 -13.63 -7.73
N ARG A 124 -8.92 -14.03 -7.82
CA ARG A 124 -8.48 -15.41 -7.59
C ARG A 124 -8.72 -15.86 -6.15
N LEU A 125 -8.40 -15.01 -5.17
CA LEU A 125 -8.58 -15.31 -3.75
C LEU A 125 -10.06 -15.50 -3.42
N VAL A 126 -10.91 -14.57 -3.84
CA VAL A 126 -12.36 -14.62 -3.62
C VAL A 126 -12.99 -15.81 -4.34
N ALA A 127 -12.62 -16.08 -5.59
CA ALA A 127 -13.13 -17.23 -6.34
C ALA A 127 -12.75 -18.58 -5.71
N LYS A 128 -11.57 -18.67 -5.09
CA LYS A 128 -11.13 -19.87 -4.37
C LYS A 128 -11.87 -20.07 -3.03
N HIS A 129 -12.39 -19.00 -2.45
CA HIS A 129 -13.01 -18.98 -1.11
C HIS A 129 -14.33 -18.20 -1.11
N PRO A 130 -15.36 -18.69 -1.84
CA PRO A 130 -16.60 -17.96 -2.04
C PRO A 130 -17.34 -17.71 -0.72
N GLY A 131 -17.63 -16.44 -0.43
CA GLY A 131 -18.35 -16.02 0.78
C GLY A 131 -17.51 -16.00 2.07
N GLU A 132 -16.20 -16.31 1.99
CA GLU A 132 -15.33 -16.35 3.18
C GLU A 132 -14.40 -15.14 3.31
N ILE A 133 -14.19 -14.40 2.23
CA ILE A 133 -13.24 -13.28 2.16
C ILE A 133 -14.01 -11.95 2.16
N THR A 134 -13.70 -11.09 3.12
CA THR A 134 -14.07 -9.67 3.07
C THR A 134 -12.92 -8.90 2.43
N VAL A 135 -13.22 -8.05 1.45
CA VAL A 135 -12.27 -7.11 0.85
C VAL A 135 -12.60 -5.73 1.38
#